data_AF-B8MZS0-F1
#
_entry.id   AF-B8MZS0-F1
#
_cell.length_a   1.000
_cell.length_b   1.000
_cell.length_c   1.000
_cell.angle_alpha   90.00
_cell.angle_beta   90.00
_cell.angle_gamma   90.00
#
_symmetry.space_group_name_H-M   'P 1'
#
loop_
_entity.id
_entity.type
_entity.pdbx_description
1 polymer ?
#
loop_
_entity_poly.entity_id
_entity_poly.type
_entity_poly.pdbx_seq_one_letter_code
_entity_poly.pdbx_strand_id
1 'polypeptide(L)'
;MSRPNLDHIVILISHDALLTLSDHLQDHFVIAPGGTHADGLTSNKLILLPDGVYLEFIAFAKDADPEQRRKHRWGNLKENTIIDWALTLPSESDFAAVQQRVLDSNAGFSYQDPIAGGRKREDGVNLEWAISAARDAHGNAITPGHLPFWCLDRTPRHLRVPYQEQSDLTRHPSGVLGISSLSVSVPEAQLSGFSTVYDAIYTPEGSAGLEPRNWHYEVPSGLGAGRHTISLSANEVEAAIRLTFHGEKPGQVELLPGLIVAVESE
;
A
#
# COMPACT_ATOMS: atom_id res chain seq x y z
N MET A 1 4.16 -14.42 -16.75
CA MET A 1 4.58 -13.83 -15.45
C MET A 1 3.33 -13.60 -14.63
N SER A 2 3.36 -13.80 -13.31
CA SER A 2 2.21 -13.55 -12.45
C SER A 2 1.88 -12.05 -12.40
N ARG A 3 0.61 -11.72 -12.21
CA ARG A 3 0.20 -10.34 -11.93
C ARG A 3 0.77 -9.93 -10.56
N PRO A 4 1.05 -8.64 -10.33
CA PRO A 4 1.50 -8.20 -9.02
C PRO A 4 0.38 -8.35 -7.99
N ASN A 5 0.78 -8.63 -6.75
CA ASN A 5 -0.15 -8.67 -5.63
C ASN A 5 -0.22 -7.31 -4.96
N LEU A 6 -1.41 -6.87 -4.53
CA LEU A 6 -1.53 -5.74 -3.61
C LEU A 6 -0.96 -6.17 -2.25
N ASP A 7 0.05 -5.48 -1.74
CA ASP A 7 0.70 -5.86 -0.48
C ASP A 7 0.03 -5.18 0.71
N HIS A 8 -0.01 -3.85 0.71
CA HIS A 8 -0.63 -3.06 1.77
C HIS A 8 -0.92 -1.62 1.35
N ILE A 9 -1.78 -0.98 2.13
CA ILE A 9 -2.13 0.45 2.04
C ILE A 9 -1.43 1.19 3.19
N VAL A 10 -0.77 2.30 2.90
CA VAL A 10 -0.06 3.10 3.91
C VAL A 10 -0.90 4.30 4.31
N ILE A 11 -1.19 4.43 5.60
CA ILE A 11 -1.94 5.53 6.19
C ILE A 11 -1.03 6.23 7.20
N LEU A 12 -0.64 7.46 6.87
CA LEU A 12 0.17 8.27 7.78
C LEU A 12 -0.72 8.89 8.85
N ILE A 13 -0.40 8.69 10.11
CA ILE A 13 -1.11 9.27 11.26
C ILE A 13 -0.13 9.93 12.23
N SER A 14 -0.65 10.73 13.15
CA SER A 14 0.16 11.29 14.23
C SER A 14 0.58 10.20 15.23
N HIS A 15 1.67 10.44 15.95
CA HIS A 15 2.11 9.55 17.03
C HIS A 15 1.00 9.30 18.06
N ASP A 16 0.31 10.36 18.49
CA ASP A 16 -0.74 10.26 19.49
C ASP A 16 -1.97 9.48 18.98
N ALA A 17 -2.31 9.61 17.69
CA ALA A 17 -3.37 8.81 17.06
C ALA A 17 -2.99 7.32 16.99
N LEU A 18 -1.72 6.99 16.74
CA LEU A 18 -1.25 5.61 16.73
C LEU A 18 -1.41 4.93 18.09
N LEU A 19 -1.18 5.67 19.19
CA LEU A 19 -1.34 5.15 20.54
C LEU A 19 -2.79 4.74 20.82
N THR A 20 -3.76 5.57 20.43
CA THR A 20 -5.19 5.36 20.71
C THR A 20 -5.95 4.64 19.58
N LEU A 21 -5.27 4.25 18.50
CA LEU A 21 -5.90 3.62 17.32
C LEU A 21 -6.75 2.40 17.65
N SER A 22 -6.29 1.57 18.60
CA SER A 22 -7.00 0.36 19.02
C SER A 22 -8.36 0.68 19.63
N ASP A 23 -8.44 1.70 20.48
CA ASP A 23 -9.68 2.14 21.10
C ASP A 23 -10.62 2.78 20.08
N HIS A 24 -10.06 3.51 19.10
CA HIS A 24 -10.84 4.18 18.06
C HIS A 24 -11.51 3.20 17.09
N LEU A 25 -10.85 2.09 16.79
CA LEU A 25 -11.29 1.15 15.75
C LEU A 25 -11.85 -0.17 16.27
N GLN A 26 -11.86 -0.41 17.58
CA GLN A 26 -12.30 -1.69 18.17
C GLN A 26 -13.71 -2.14 17.74
N ASP A 27 -14.62 -1.22 17.46
CA ASP A 27 -16.00 -1.53 17.02
C ASP A 27 -16.09 -1.97 15.56
N HIS A 28 -14.99 -1.83 14.80
CA HIS A 28 -14.93 -2.12 13.37
C HIS A 28 -13.83 -3.11 13.00
N PHE A 29 -12.69 -3.07 13.68
CA PHE A 29 -11.49 -3.82 13.33
C PHE A 29 -10.76 -4.35 14.56
N VAL A 30 -10.12 -5.51 14.35
CA VAL A 30 -9.11 -6.02 15.26
C VAL A 30 -7.77 -5.42 14.82
N ILE A 31 -7.10 -4.72 15.74
CA ILE A 31 -5.80 -4.11 15.47
C ILE A 31 -4.69 -5.08 15.86
N ALA A 32 -3.93 -5.53 14.87
CA ALA A 32 -2.75 -6.36 15.08
C ALA A 32 -1.55 -5.50 15.51
N PRO A 33 -0.65 -6.05 16.35
CA PRO A 33 0.57 -5.37 16.73
C PRO A 33 1.45 -5.14 15.50
N GLY A 34 2.10 -3.98 15.46
CA GLY A 34 3.11 -3.65 14.47
C GLY A 34 4.51 -3.77 15.06
N GLY A 35 5.28 -2.70 14.96
CA GLY A 35 6.61 -2.58 15.55
C GLY A 35 7.31 -1.29 15.11
N THR A 36 8.52 -1.09 15.61
CA THR A 36 9.42 -0.01 15.18
C THR A 36 10.22 -0.45 13.96
N HIS A 37 10.22 0.38 12.92
CA HIS A 37 11.02 0.14 11.71
C HIS A 37 12.53 0.21 12.04
N ALA A 38 13.35 -0.49 11.26
CA ALA A 38 14.77 -0.70 11.58
C ALA A 38 15.61 0.60 11.70
N ASP A 39 15.17 1.69 11.06
CA ASP A 39 15.80 3.02 11.17
C ASP A 39 15.43 3.76 12.47
N GLY A 40 14.46 3.26 13.23
CA GLY A 40 13.97 3.85 14.47
C GLY A 40 13.10 5.09 14.28
N LEU A 41 12.84 5.53 13.04
CA LEU A 41 12.20 6.82 12.77
C LEU A 41 10.66 6.73 12.82
N THR A 42 10.12 5.57 12.50
CA THR A 42 8.67 5.31 12.47
C THR A 42 8.31 4.02 13.20
N SER A 43 7.05 3.95 13.63
CA SER A 43 6.42 2.72 14.11
C SER A 43 5.03 2.56 13.49
N ASN A 44 4.49 1.34 13.56
CA ASN A 44 3.19 1.04 12.99
C ASN A 44 2.26 0.20 13.89
N LYS A 45 0.99 0.18 13.50
CA LYS A 45 -0.05 -0.79 13.88
C LYS A 45 -0.77 -1.22 12.61
N LEU A 46 -1.37 -2.41 12.63
CA LEU A 46 -1.86 -3.04 11.41
C LEU A 46 -3.32 -3.46 11.53
N ILE A 47 -4.04 -3.41 10.41
CA ILE A 47 -5.27 -4.20 10.21
C ILE A 47 -4.92 -5.27 9.18
N LEU A 48 -4.97 -6.55 9.57
CA LEU A 48 -4.68 -7.67 8.67
C LEU A 48 -5.98 -8.18 8.08
N LEU A 49 -6.11 -8.22 6.75
CA LEU A 49 -7.34 -8.67 6.11
C LEU A 49 -7.26 -10.16 5.72
N PRO A 50 -8.41 -10.87 5.67
CA PRO A 50 -8.47 -12.25 5.20
C PRO A 50 -7.88 -12.49 3.80
N ASP A 51 -7.93 -11.49 2.91
CA ASP A 51 -7.34 -11.58 1.57
C ASP A 51 -5.79 -11.54 1.56
N GLY A 52 -5.16 -11.30 2.71
CA GLY A 52 -3.72 -11.24 2.89
C GLY A 52 -3.10 -9.85 2.65
N VAL A 53 -3.92 -8.87 2.26
CA VAL A 53 -3.56 -7.44 2.25
C VAL A 53 -3.66 -6.90 3.68
N TYR A 54 -2.94 -5.83 3.99
CA TYR A 54 -3.10 -5.13 5.27
C TYR A 54 -3.11 -3.61 5.12
N LEU A 55 -3.63 -2.92 6.13
CA LEU A 55 -3.47 -1.49 6.28
C LEU A 55 -2.37 -1.22 7.29
N GLU A 56 -1.38 -0.42 6.89
CA GLU A 56 -0.31 0.07 7.76
C GLU A 56 -0.64 1.46 8.25
N PHE A 57 -0.99 1.59 9.53
CA PHE A 57 -1.03 2.88 10.19
C PHE A 57 0.37 3.18 10.68
N ILE A 58 1.02 4.13 10.03
CA ILE A 58 2.41 4.51 10.33
C ILE A 58 2.46 5.88 10.99
N ALA A 59 3.30 6.04 12.00
CA ALA A 59 3.58 7.33 12.61
C ALA A 59 5.09 7.52 12.81
N PHE A 60 5.54 8.76 12.68
CA PHE A 60 6.89 9.16 13.12
C PHE A 60 6.98 9.10 14.64
N ALA A 61 8.17 8.79 15.15
CA ALA A 61 8.46 8.92 16.57
C ALA A 61 8.15 10.35 17.06
N LYS A 62 7.64 10.47 18.29
CA LYS A 62 7.21 11.76 18.86
C LYS A 62 8.34 12.80 18.88
N ASP A 63 9.55 12.32 19.08
CA ASP A 63 10.81 13.05 19.18
C ASP A 63 11.70 12.86 17.94
N ALA A 64 11.13 12.39 16.82
CA ALA A 64 11.85 12.30 15.56
C ALA A 64 12.48 13.66 15.19
N ASP A 65 13.76 13.65 14.86
CA ASP A 65 14.47 14.85 14.42
C ASP A 65 13.76 15.45 13.19
N PRO A 66 13.37 16.75 13.20
CA PRO A 66 12.62 17.34 12.11
C PRO A 66 13.31 17.25 10.75
N GLU A 67 14.64 17.33 10.72
CA GLU A 67 15.42 17.22 9.49
C GLU A 67 15.46 15.78 8.97
N GLN A 68 15.55 14.79 9.85
CA GLN A 68 15.42 13.37 9.48
C GLN A 68 14.02 13.06 8.96
N ARG A 69 12.96 13.53 9.65
CA ARG A 69 11.57 13.41 9.17
C ARG A 69 11.44 14.04 7.78
N ARG A 70 11.89 15.28 7.59
CA ARG A 70 11.80 16.00 6.29
C ARG A 70 12.48 15.25 5.14
N LYS A 71 13.55 14.50 5.41
CA LYS A 71 14.27 13.67 4.42
C LYS A 71 13.60 12.32 4.16
N HIS A 72 12.75 11.85 5.08
CA HIS A 72 12.01 10.60 4.89
C HIS A 72 10.98 10.74 3.76
N ARG A 73 10.81 9.67 2.97
CA ARG A 73 9.91 9.63 1.80
C ARG A 73 8.51 10.15 2.11
N TRP A 74 7.98 9.78 3.28
CA TRP A 74 6.64 10.13 3.72
C TRP A 74 6.58 11.32 4.70
N GLY A 75 7.72 11.92 5.05
CA GLY A 75 7.78 12.84 6.20
C GLY A 75 7.14 14.20 6.00
N ASN A 76 6.93 14.61 4.75
CA ASN A 76 6.25 15.86 4.38
C ASN A 76 4.81 15.62 3.90
N LEU A 77 4.31 14.39 3.96
CA LEU A 77 2.95 14.07 3.54
C LEU A 77 1.95 14.42 4.63
N LYS A 78 0.69 14.57 4.23
CA LYS A 78 -0.40 14.93 5.12
C LYS A 78 -0.75 13.76 6.04
N GLU A 79 -0.72 14.02 7.34
CA GLU A 79 -1.22 13.06 8.33
C GLU A 79 -2.75 12.89 8.21
N ASN A 80 -3.25 11.74 8.67
CA ASN A 80 -4.63 11.28 8.57
C ASN A 80 -5.12 11.10 7.13
N THR A 81 -4.24 10.64 6.24
CA THR A 81 -4.59 10.31 4.86
C THR A 81 -3.91 9.01 4.40
N ILE A 82 -4.49 8.39 3.37
CA ILE A 82 -3.82 7.34 2.61
C ILE A 82 -2.74 8.01 1.77
N ILE A 83 -1.47 7.66 2.02
CA ILE A 83 -0.32 8.35 1.45
C ILE A 83 0.44 7.54 0.40
N ASP A 84 0.31 6.22 0.42
CA ASP A 84 1.02 5.32 -0.49
C ASP A 84 0.38 3.93 -0.49
N TRP A 85 0.80 3.06 -1.41
CA TRP A 85 0.50 1.64 -1.37
C TRP A 85 1.62 0.82 -2.01
N ALA A 86 1.74 -0.41 -1.55
CA ALA A 86 2.75 -1.33 -2.02
C ALA A 86 2.15 -2.43 -2.92
N LEU A 87 2.92 -2.81 -3.93
CA LEU A 87 2.78 -4.09 -4.61
C LEU A 87 3.84 -5.07 -4.13
N THR A 88 3.59 -6.36 -4.31
CA THR A 88 4.55 -7.43 -4.07
C THR A 88 4.50 -8.48 -5.17
N LEU A 89 5.50 -9.36 -5.18
CA LEU A 89 5.62 -10.51 -6.07
C LEU A 89 5.90 -11.76 -5.22
N PRO A 90 5.56 -12.96 -5.73
CA PRO A 90 5.91 -14.21 -5.05
C PRO A 90 7.42 -14.37 -4.79
N SER A 91 8.27 -13.76 -5.63
CA SER A 91 9.72 -13.75 -5.48
C SER A 91 10.33 -12.39 -5.81
N GLU A 92 11.29 -11.94 -5.00
CA GLU A 92 12.09 -10.72 -5.27
C GLU A 92 12.81 -10.82 -6.63
N SER A 93 13.20 -12.02 -7.07
CA SER A 93 13.89 -12.22 -8.37
C SER A 93 13.05 -11.80 -9.58
N ASP A 94 11.72 -11.80 -9.45
CA ASP A 94 10.82 -11.46 -10.55
C ASP A 94 10.73 -9.93 -10.76
N PHE A 95 11.20 -9.15 -9.80
CA PHE A 95 11.11 -7.69 -9.83
C PHE A 95 11.98 -7.07 -10.94
N ALA A 96 13.13 -7.67 -11.25
CA ALA A 96 14.01 -7.19 -12.32
C ALA A 96 13.28 -7.11 -13.68
N ALA A 97 12.38 -8.06 -13.95
CA ALA A 97 11.58 -8.06 -15.17
C ALA A 97 10.56 -6.89 -15.18
N VAL A 98 10.03 -6.49 -14.02
CA VAL A 98 9.16 -5.30 -13.90
C VAL A 98 9.98 -4.04 -14.14
N GLN A 99 11.15 -3.91 -13.49
CA GLN A 99 12.04 -2.77 -13.69
C GLN A 99 12.37 -2.57 -15.16
N GLN A 100 12.72 -3.65 -15.86
CA GLN A 100 13.04 -3.61 -17.29
C GLN A 100 11.84 -3.17 -18.14
N ARG A 101 10.64 -3.71 -17.91
CA ARG A 101 9.44 -3.29 -18.65
C ARG A 101 9.10 -1.82 -18.46
N VAL A 102 9.24 -1.32 -17.23
CA VAL A 102 8.98 0.10 -16.93
C VAL A 102 10.02 1.00 -17.61
N LEU A 103 11.29 0.58 -17.64
CA LEU A 103 12.34 1.29 -18.37
C LEU A 103 12.08 1.29 -19.90
N ASP A 104 11.74 0.13 -20.46
CA ASP A 104 11.50 -0.07 -21.90
C ASP A 104 10.24 0.65 -22.39
N SER A 105 9.28 0.94 -21.51
CA SER A 105 8.07 1.69 -21.85
C SER A 105 8.36 3.16 -22.21
N ASN A 106 9.56 3.65 -21.89
CA ASN A 106 10.00 5.03 -22.14
C ASN A 106 9.05 6.09 -21.56
N ALA A 107 8.32 5.75 -20.49
CA ALA A 107 7.39 6.65 -19.81
C ALA A 107 8.06 7.80 -19.04
N GLY A 108 9.40 7.84 -19.00
CA GLY A 108 10.17 8.81 -18.21
C GLY A 108 10.26 8.46 -16.72
N PHE A 109 10.00 7.20 -16.36
CA PHE A 109 10.10 6.70 -14.99
C PHE A 109 10.87 5.38 -14.94
N SER A 110 11.46 5.09 -13.78
CA SER A 110 12.15 3.83 -13.51
C SER A 110 11.98 3.44 -12.05
N TYR A 111 12.24 2.17 -11.72
CA TYR A 111 12.32 1.68 -10.35
C TYR A 111 13.76 1.36 -9.99
N GLN A 112 14.19 1.79 -8.81
CA GLN A 112 15.54 1.53 -8.32
C GLN A 112 15.76 0.08 -7.91
N ASP A 113 17.03 -0.30 -7.75
CA ASP A 113 17.38 -1.55 -7.09
C ASP A 113 16.77 -1.62 -5.68
N PRO A 114 16.22 -2.79 -5.27
CA PRO A 114 15.61 -2.93 -3.96
C PRO A 114 16.58 -2.66 -2.81
N ILE A 115 16.19 -1.77 -1.90
CA ILE A 115 16.93 -1.42 -0.70
C ILE A 115 16.41 -2.27 0.47
N ALA A 116 17.32 -2.86 1.25
CA ALA A 116 16.95 -3.65 2.41
C ALA A 116 16.15 -2.82 3.44
N GLY A 117 15.05 -3.39 3.91
CA GLY A 117 14.21 -2.85 4.97
C GLY A 117 13.82 -3.95 5.95
N GLY A 118 13.21 -3.55 7.06
CA GLY A 118 12.80 -4.49 8.10
C GLY A 118 12.17 -3.84 9.30
N ARG A 119 11.58 -4.66 10.16
CA ARG A 119 11.17 -4.27 11.51
C ARG A 119 11.45 -5.41 12.48
N LYS A 120 11.63 -5.04 13.75
CA LYS A 120 11.74 -6.01 14.85
C LYS A 120 10.37 -6.17 15.51
N ARG A 121 9.90 -7.41 15.63
CA ARG A 121 8.69 -7.76 16.39
C ARG A 121 8.96 -7.69 17.89
N GLU A 122 7.90 -7.59 18.68
CA GLU A 122 7.98 -7.57 20.15
C GLU A 122 8.63 -8.84 20.73
N ASP A 123 8.45 -10.00 20.07
CA ASP A 123 9.07 -11.27 20.44
C ASP A 123 10.55 -11.41 20.00
N GLY A 124 11.11 -10.36 19.40
CA GLY A 124 12.51 -10.30 19.00
C GLY A 124 12.82 -10.85 17.62
N VAL A 125 11.83 -11.37 16.89
CA VAL A 125 12.00 -11.83 15.50
C VAL A 125 12.24 -10.63 14.58
N ASN A 126 13.31 -10.68 13.79
CA ASN A 126 13.59 -9.70 12.74
C ASN A 126 12.85 -10.10 11.46
N LEU A 127 12.04 -9.18 10.94
CA LEU A 127 11.37 -9.30 9.65
C LEU A 127 12.17 -8.50 8.63
N GLU A 128 12.42 -9.09 7.47
CA GLU A 128 13.25 -8.49 6.43
C GLU A 128 12.51 -8.50 5.09
N TRP A 129 12.65 -7.40 4.37
CA TRP A 129 12.11 -7.21 3.04
C TRP A 129 13.03 -6.28 2.22
N ALA A 130 12.70 -6.08 0.97
CA ALA A 130 13.34 -5.10 0.10
C ALA A 130 12.31 -4.12 -0.44
N ILE A 131 12.65 -2.82 -0.44
CA ILE A 131 11.79 -1.75 -0.96
C ILE A 131 12.38 -1.17 -2.24
N SER A 132 11.54 -1.01 -3.26
CA SER A 132 11.87 -0.20 -4.44
C SER A 132 10.80 0.85 -4.71
N ALA A 133 11.24 2.07 -5.04
CA ALA A 133 10.40 3.22 -5.31
C ALA A 133 10.65 3.74 -6.74
N ALA A 134 9.59 4.28 -7.35
CA ALA A 134 9.70 4.92 -8.64
C ALA A 134 10.50 6.23 -8.57
N ARG A 135 11.20 6.54 -9.66
CA ARG A 135 11.95 7.78 -9.89
C ARG A 135 11.67 8.33 -11.26
N ASP A 136 11.80 9.65 -11.39
CA ASP A 136 11.72 10.33 -12.68
C ASP A 136 12.96 10.05 -13.56
N ALA A 137 12.93 10.54 -14.80
CA ALA A 137 14.01 10.41 -15.77
C ALA A 137 15.34 11.04 -15.32
N HIS A 138 15.33 11.90 -14.31
CA HIS A 138 16.51 12.53 -13.74
C HIS A 138 17.04 11.78 -12.50
N GLY A 139 16.37 10.70 -12.09
CA GLY A 139 16.71 9.95 -10.90
C GLY A 139 16.26 10.64 -9.60
N ASN A 140 15.32 11.59 -9.65
CA ASN A 140 14.71 12.15 -8.44
C ASN A 140 13.58 11.25 -7.94
N ALA A 141 13.36 11.26 -6.63
CA ALA A 141 12.17 10.63 -6.06
C ALA A 141 10.92 11.38 -6.54
N ILE A 142 9.89 10.63 -6.95
CA ILE A 142 8.58 11.21 -7.25
C ILE A 142 7.74 11.30 -5.97
N THR A 143 6.69 12.12 -6.01
CA THR A 143 5.69 12.19 -4.94
C THR A 143 5.08 10.80 -4.68
N PRO A 144 5.09 10.30 -3.43
CA PRO A 144 4.40 9.07 -3.05
C PRO A 144 2.92 9.10 -3.41
N GLY A 145 2.35 7.93 -3.66
CA GLY A 145 0.94 7.81 -4.01
C GLY A 145 0.57 8.12 -5.48
N HIS A 146 1.55 8.37 -6.35
CA HIS A 146 1.31 8.44 -7.81
C HIS A 146 1.49 7.07 -8.49
N LEU A 147 2.54 6.36 -8.09
CA LEU A 147 2.88 5.00 -8.51
C LEU A 147 3.11 4.15 -7.27
N PRO A 148 2.81 2.84 -7.33
CA PRO A 148 3.07 1.93 -6.22
C PRO A 148 4.56 1.91 -5.90
N PHE A 149 4.91 1.64 -4.65
CA PHE A 149 6.23 1.09 -4.35
C PHE A 149 6.17 -0.44 -4.28
N TRP A 150 7.33 -1.08 -4.25
CA TRP A 150 7.43 -2.52 -4.16
C TRP A 150 7.92 -2.91 -2.77
N CYS A 151 7.25 -3.87 -2.15
CA CYS A 151 7.63 -4.48 -0.89
C CYS A 151 7.82 -5.98 -1.11
N LEU A 152 9.08 -6.41 -1.20
CA LEU A 152 9.45 -7.77 -1.59
C LEU A 152 9.94 -8.52 -0.36
N ASP A 153 9.20 -9.55 0.06
CA ASP A 153 9.50 -10.34 1.25
C ASP A 153 10.85 -11.08 1.11
N ARG A 154 11.73 -10.94 2.12
CA ARG A 154 12.97 -11.74 2.25
C ARG A 154 12.86 -12.76 3.38
N THR A 155 12.09 -12.45 4.41
CA THR A 155 11.58 -13.43 5.38
C THR A 155 10.23 -13.98 4.91
N PRO A 156 9.86 -15.23 5.27
CA PRO A 156 8.55 -15.79 4.93
C PRO A 156 7.39 -14.86 5.33
N ARG A 157 6.50 -14.55 4.37
CA ARG A 157 5.41 -13.57 4.54
C ARG A 157 4.56 -13.82 5.79
N HIS A 158 4.23 -15.07 6.10
CA HIS A 158 3.40 -15.40 7.27
C HIS A 158 4.00 -14.91 8.60
N LEU A 159 5.31 -14.65 8.67
CA LEU A 159 5.94 -14.02 9.84
C LEU A 159 5.64 -12.52 9.94
N ARG A 160 5.51 -11.84 8.79
CA ARG A 160 5.17 -10.42 8.66
C ARG A 160 3.66 -10.17 8.72
N VAL A 161 2.88 -11.05 8.08
CA VAL A 161 1.43 -10.98 7.89
C VAL A 161 0.84 -12.39 8.14
N PRO A 162 0.56 -12.79 9.40
CA PRO A 162 0.08 -14.13 9.75
C PRO A 162 -1.43 -14.31 9.50
N TYR A 163 -1.92 -13.92 8.32
CA TYR A 163 -3.36 -13.86 8.03
C TYR A 163 -4.01 -15.26 7.92
N GLN A 164 -3.22 -16.30 7.62
CA GLN A 164 -3.70 -17.68 7.50
C GLN A 164 -3.66 -18.41 8.85
N GLU A 165 -2.64 -18.14 9.66
CA GLU A 165 -2.36 -18.86 10.91
C GLU A 165 -3.06 -18.22 12.12
N GLN A 166 -3.32 -16.92 12.09
CA GLN A 166 -3.92 -16.17 13.21
C GLN A 166 -5.27 -15.58 12.82
N SER A 167 -6.27 -16.44 12.64
CA SER A 167 -7.60 -16.00 12.17
C SER A 167 -8.27 -14.98 13.09
N ASP A 168 -7.92 -14.93 14.37
CA ASP A 168 -8.48 -13.96 15.31
C ASP A 168 -8.03 -12.53 14.98
N LEU A 169 -6.88 -12.35 14.32
CA LEU A 169 -6.39 -11.05 13.87
C LEU A 169 -7.05 -10.56 12.57
N THR A 170 -7.73 -11.45 11.83
CA THR A 170 -8.37 -11.14 10.53
C THR A 170 -9.89 -11.17 10.59
N ARG A 171 -10.50 -11.55 11.72
CA ARG A 171 -11.95 -11.54 11.96
C ARG A 171 -12.39 -10.18 12.49
N HIS A 172 -12.87 -9.32 11.61
CA HIS A 172 -13.25 -7.95 11.95
C HIS A 172 -14.76 -7.79 12.20
N PRO A 173 -15.17 -7.03 13.25
CA PRO A 173 -16.59 -6.72 13.49
C PRO A 173 -17.30 -6.03 12.32
N SER A 174 -16.56 -5.28 11.51
CA SER A 174 -17.07 -4.63 10.29
C SER A 174 -17.51 -5.61 9.19
N GLY A 175 -17.08 -6.88 9.24
CA GLY A 175 -17.31 -7.84 8.16
C GLY A 175 -16.49 -7.55 6.90
N VAL A 176 -15.49 -6.67 6.97
CA VAL A 176 -14.53 -6.44 5.87
C VAL A 176 -13.64 -7.67 5.70
N LEU A 177 -13.51 -8.13 4.46
CA LEU A 177 -12.77 -9.34 4.07
C LEU A 177 -11.52 -9.03 3.25
N GLY A 178 -11.46 -7.86 2.62
CA GLY A 178 -10.36 -7.52 1.73
C GLY A 178 -10.46 -6.14 1.10
N ILE A 179 -9.57 -5.86 0.17
CA ILE A 179 -9.57 -4.66 -0.66
C ILE A 179 -10.26 -4.96 -1.98
N SER A 180 -11.29 -4.20 -2.33
CA SER A 180 -11.96 -4.36 -3.62
C SER A 180 -11.31 -3.52 -4.71
N SER A 181 -11.04 -2.24 -4.44
CA SER A 181 -10.44 -1.36 -5.44
C SER A 181 -9.63 -0.22 -4.83
N LEU A 182 -8.65 0.25 -5.59
CA LEU A 182 -7.94 1.50 -5.36
C LEU A 182 -8.23 2.47 -6.50
N SER A 183 -8.51 3.72 -6.17
CA SER A 183 -8.60 4.80 -7.14
C SER A 183 -7.53 5.84 -6.84
N VAL A 184 -6.69 6.09 -7.83
CA VAL A 184 -5.56 7.01 -7.76
C VAL A 184 -5.87 8.17 -8.68
N SER A 185 -5.89 9.37 -8.13
CA SER A 185 -5.95 10.59 -8.91
C SER A 185 -4.57 11.22 -8.98
N VAL A 186 -4.16 11.72 -10.14
CA VAL A 186 -2.84 12.34 -10.38
C VAL A 186 -2.99 13.64 -11.17
N PRO A 187 -1.98 14.53 -11.15
CA PRO A 187 -2.00 15.72 -12.00
C PRO A 187 -2.20 15.35 -13.48
N GLU A 188 -3.11 16.04 -14.17
CA GLU A 188 -3.48 15.75 -15.57
C GLU A 188 -2.24 15.68 -16.49
N ALA A 189 -1.28 16.59 -16.29
CA ALA A 189 -0.04 16.64 -17.06
C ALA A 189 0.83 15.37 -16.94
N GLN A 190 0.66 14.58 -15.88
CA GLN A 190 1.41 13.34 -15.65
C GLN A 190 0.60 12.07 -15.91
N LEU A 191 -0.72 12.18 -16.17
CA LEU A 191 -1.63 11.05 -16.32
C LEU A 191 -1.14 10.03 -17.38
N SER A 192 -0.72 10.53 -18.54
CA SER A 192 -0.25 9.68 -19.65
C SER A 192 1.03 8.91 -19.30
N GLY A 193 1.99 9.58 -18.66
CA GLY A 193 3.24 8.97 -18.21
C GLY A 193 2.98 7.88 -17.17
N PHE A 194 2.17 8.18 -16.16
CA PHE A 194 1.81 7.18 -15.15
C PHE A 194 1.02 6.01 -15.74
N SER A 195 0.04 6.27 -16.60
CA SER A 195 -0.72 5.20 -17.28
C SER A 195 0.19 4.24 -18.03
N THR A 196 1.21 4.75 -18.72
CA THR A 196 2.21 3.94 -19.44
C THR A 196 3.04 3.09 -18.48
N VAL A 197 3.35 3.59 -17.28
CA VAL A 197 4.01 2.80 -16.22
C VAL A 197 3.09 1.70 -15.69
N TYR A 198 1.80 1.99 -15.45
CA TYR A 198 0.85 0.95 -15.03
C TYR A 198 0.70 -0.13 -16.10
N ASP A 199 0.60 0.22 -17.38
CA ASP A 199 0.58 -0.74 -18.49
C ASP A 199 1.83 -1.65 -18.47
N ALA A 200 3.00 -1.10 -18.16
CA ALA A 200 4.24 -1.87 -18.04
C ALA A 200 4.28 -2.79 -16.80
N ILE A 201 3.71 -2.35 -15.67
CA ILE A 201 3.62 -3.14 -14.44
C ILE A 201 2.69 -4.35 -14.66
N TYR A 202 1.48 -4.10 -15.15
CA TYR A 202 0.38 -5.08 -15.21
C TYR A 202 0.31 -5.88 -16.53
N THR A 203 1.06 -5.47 -17.56
CA THR A 203 1.10 -6.04 -18.91
C THR A 203 -0.23 -5.90 -19.70
N PRO A 204 -0.21 -5.93 -21.06
CA PRO A 204 -1.31 -5.45 -21.91
C PRO A 204 -2.62 -6.24 -21.86
N GLU A 205 -2.67 -7.38 -21.17
CA GLU A 205 -3.93 -8.15 -21.00
C GLU A 205 -4.94 -7.42 -20.09
N GLY A 206 -4.54 -6.32 -19.44
CA GLY A 206 -5.37 -5.51 -18.54
C GLY A 206 -5.91 -4.19 -19.10
N SER A 207 -5.46 -3.73 -20.28
CA SER A 207 -5.69 -2.35 -20.73
C SER A 207 -6.64 -2.28 -21.95
N ALA A 208 -7.94 -2.45 -21.72
CA ALA A 208 -8.95 -2.25 -22.77
C ALA A 208 -10.13 -1.41 -22.28
N GLY A 209 -10.01 -0.07 -22.35
CA GLY A 209 -11.15 0.80 -22.05
C GLY A 209 -10.86 2.30 -22.11
N LEU A 210 -11.92 3.08 -22.34
CA LEU A 210 -11.96 4.53 -22.09
C LEU A 210 -11.81 4.81 -20.59
N GLU A 211 -11.39 6.03 -20.24
CA GLU A 211 -11.21 6.49 -18.86
C GLU A 211 -12.41 6.16 -17.94
N PRO A 212 -12.17 5.74 -16.68
CA PRO A 212 -10.87 5.56 -16.05
C PRO A 212 -10.17 4.27 -16.50
N ARG A 213 -8.85 4.35 -16.73
CA ARG A 213 -8.03 3.16 -17.00
C ARG A 213 -7.97 2.29 -15.75
N ASN A 214 -8.27 1.00 -15.91
CA ASN A 214 -8.29 0.02 -14.82
C ASN A 214 -7.25 -1.06 -15.07
N TRP A 215 -6.51 -1.44 -14.03
CA TRP A 215 -5.60 -2.59 -14.01
C TRP A 215 -5.99 -3.53 -12.89
N HIS A 216 -5.71 -4.83 -13.07
CA HIS A 216 -6.09 -5.85 -12.08
C HIS A 216 -4.88 -6.37 -11.30
N TYR A 217 -4.98 -6.33 -9.97
CA TYR A 217 -4.02 -6.97 -9.08
C TYR A 217 -4.50 -8.34 -8.61
N GLU A 218 -3.58 -9.11 -8.04
CA GLU A 218 -3.89 -10.30 -7.24
C GLU A 218 -3.80 -9.97 -5.74
N VAL A 219 -4.33 -10.83 -4.89
CA VAL A 219 -4.19 -10.71 -3.43
C VAL A 219 -3.41 -11.90 -2.89
N PRO A 220 -2.61 -11.74 -1.83
CA PRO A 220 -1.72 -12.79 -1.34
C PRO A 220 -2.39 -14.12 -0.97
N SER A 221 -3.66 -14.09 -0.57
CA SER A 221 -4.48 -15.28 -0.28
C SER A 221 -4.89 -16.07 -1.54
N GLY A 222 -4.83 -15.45 -2.72
CA GLY A 222 -5.40 -15.98 -3.96
C GLY A 222 -6.94 -15.98 -4.00
N LEU A 223 -7.61 -15.35 -3.03
CA LEU A 223 -9.06 -15.17 -3.07
C LEU A 223 -9.45 -14.28 -4.26
N GLY A 224 -10.59 -14.58 -4.88
CA GLY A 224 -11.11 -13.86 -6.05
C GLY A 224 -12.29 -12.94 -5.74
N ALA A 225 -12.51 -12.59 -4.46
CA ALA A 225 -13.67 -11.82 -4.03
C ALA A 225 -13.35 -10.32 -3.97
N GLY A 226 -14.21 -9.48 -4.56
CA GLY A 226 -13.93 -8.07 -4.84
C GLY A 226 -13.42 -7.86 -6.27
N ARG A 227 -13.41 -6.59 -6.72
CA ARG A 227 -13.08 -6.24 -8.12
C ARG A 227 -11.60 -6.40 -8.44
N HIS A 228 -10.74 -6.29 -7.43
CA HIS A 228 -9.28 -6.26 -7.51
C HIS A 228 -8.74 -5.30 -8.58
N THR A 229 -9.24 -4.06 -8.59
CA THR A 229 -8.84 -3.05 -9.58
C THR A 229 -8.04 -1.90 -8.98
N ILE A 230 -7.05 -1.41 -9.72
CA ILE A 230 -6.49 -0.07 -9.56
C ILE A 230 -6.97 0.78 -10.73
N SER A 231 -7.59 1.92 -10.45
CA SER A 231 -7.96 2.90 -11.46
C SER A 231 -7.08 4.14 -11.36
N LEU A 232 -6.70 4.74 -12.48
CA LEU A 232 -6.02 6.04 -12.53
C LEU A 232 -6.93 7.09 -13.18
N SER A 233 -6.97 8.29 -12.62
CA SER A 233 -7.72 9.44 -13.16
C SER A 233 -6.96 10.76 -13.01
N ALA A 234 -7.35 11.78 -13.76
CA ALA A 234 -6.82 13.14 -13.60
C ALA A 234 -7.51 13.87 -12.42
N ASN A 235 -6.75 14.74 -11.75
CA ASN A 235 -7.22 15.75 -10.82
C ASN A 235 -6.48 17.08 -11.05
N GLU A 236 -7.14 18.20 -10.75
CA GLU A 236 -6.61 19.57 -10.89
C GLU A 236 -5.71 20.00 -9.73
N VAL A 237 -5.77 19.33 -8.57
CA VAL A 237 -5.12 19.80 -7.33
C VAL A 237 -3.91 18.96 -6.93
N GLU A 238 -4.13 17.88 -6.17
CA GLU A 238 -3.10 16.98 -5.65
C GLU A 238 -3.51 15.54 -5.88
N ALA A 239 -2.53 14.64 -5.89
CA ALA A 239 -2.84 13.23 -5.96
C ALA A 239 -3.60 12.77 -4.72
N ALA A 240 -4.52 11.84 -4.94
CA ALA A 240 -5.34 11.27 -3.88
C ALA A 240 -5.53 9.79 -4.12
N ILE A 241 -5.43 9.01 -3.06
CA ILE A 241 -5.73 7.57 -3.07
C ILE A 241 -7.05 7.38 -2.35
N ARG A 242 -7.99 6.70 -3.00
CA ARG A 242 -9.24 6.24 -2.40
C ARG A 242 -9.26 4.72 -2.41
N LEU A 243 -9.69 4.18 -1.29
CA LEU A 243 -9.85 2.76 -1.07
C LEU A 243 -11.34 2.41 -1.11
N THR A 244 -11.66 1.20 -1.55
CA THR A 244 -12.96 0.55 -1.32
C THR A 244 -12.71 -0.85 -0.79
N PHE A 245 -13.33 -1.18 0.33
CA PHE A 245 -13.26 -2.50 0.93
C PHE A 245 -14.23 -3.47 0.25
N HIS A 246 -13.82 -4.73 0.17
CA HIS A 246 -14.74 -5.84 -0.03
C HIS A 246 -15.16 -6.40 1.34
N GLY A 247 -16.44 -6.65 1.55
CA GLY A 247 -16.96 -7.20 2.80
C GLY A 247 -18.28 -7.92 2.66
N GLU A 248 -18.76 -8.52 3.74
CA GLU A 248 -19.99 -9.33 3.74
C GLU A 248 -21.26 -8.51 3.41
N LYS A 249 -21.24 -7.21 3.71
CA LYS A 249 -22.38 -6.30 3.53
C LYS A 249 -21.90 -4.94 3.00
N PRO A 250 -22.68 -4.30 2.12
CA PRO A 250 -22.37 -2.96 1.68
C PRO A 250 -22.55 -1.96 2.82
N GLY A 251 -21.72 -0.92 2.86
CA GLY A 251 -21.74 0.07 3.92
C GLY A 251 -20.58 1.04 3.84
N GLN A 252 -20.20 1.59 4.98
CA GLN A 252 -19.04 2.46 5.11
C GLN A 252 -18.42 2.28 6.49
N VAL A 253 -17.10 2.44 6.56
CA VAL A 253 -16.34 2.41 7.82
C VAL A 253 -15.46 3.64 7.87
N GLU A 254 -15.44 4.33 9.02
CA GLU A 254 -14.52 5.43 9.26
C GLU A 254 -13.23 4.87 9.88
N LEU A 255 -12.11 5.02 9.19
CA LEU A 255 -10.79 4.56 9.67
C LEU A 255 -10.12 5.59 10.59
N LEU A 256 -10.38 6.86 10.33
CA LEU A 256 -9.88 8.03 11.06
C LEU A 256 -10.91 9.15 10.88
N PRO A 257 -10.94 10.18 11.75
CA PRO A 257 -11.83 11.32 11.57
C PRO A 257 -11.77 11.92 10.16
N GLY A 258 -12.86 11.78 9.41
CA GLY A 258 -13.00 12.25 8.02
C GLY A 258 -12.45 11.32 6.93
N LEU A 259 -11.85 10.18 7.29
CA LEU A 259 -11.42 9.13 6.35
C LEU A 259 -12.43 7.98 6.35
N ILE A 260 -13.52 8.19 5.61
CA ILE A 260 -14.60 7.21 5.44
C ILE A 260 -14.32 6.39 4.19
N VAL A 261 -14.37 5.06 4.33
CA VAL A 261 -14.12 4.09 3.28
C VAL A 261 -15.40 3.29 3.02
N ALA A 262 -15.81 3.22 1.75
CA ALA A 262 -16.95 2.40 1.35
C ALA A 262 -16.63 0.91 1.44
N VAL A 263 -17.64 0.11 1.80
CA VAL A 263 -17.61 -1.35 1.76
C VAL A 263 -18.61 -1.80 0.70
N GLU A 264 -18.19 -2.69 -0.19
CA GLU A 264 -19.04 -3.34 -1.19
C GLU A 264 -19.00 -4.86 -1.01
N SER A 265 -20.08 -5.54 -1.40
CA SER A 265 -20.25 -6.99 -1.22
C SER A 265 -20.22 -7.80 -2.52
N GLU A 266 -20.10 -7.11 -3.66
CA GLU A 266 -20.00 -7.69 -5.01
C GLU A 266 -18.77 -7.11 -5.73
#